data_AF-A0AAD6FXJ1-F1
#
_entry.id   AF-A0AAD6FXJ1-F1
#
_cell.length_a   1.000
_cell.length_b   1.000
_cell.length_c   1.000
_cell.angle_alpha   90.00
_cell.angle_beta   90.00
_cell.angle_gamma   90.00
#
_symmetry.space_group_name_H-M   'P 1'
#
loop_
_entity.id
_entity.type
_entity.pdbx_description
1 polymer ?
#
loop_
_entity_poly.entity_id
_entity_poly.type
_entity_poly.pdbx_seq_one_letter_code
_entity_poly.pdbx_strand_id
1 'polypeptide(L)'
;MMTAIQPRVVAGLSSYSATALRFVQSLRSAADIDDSAHAVAVYQASQAIYDLKCCKDFLEQQGWYCPPRQTTGDFLTSVTNPVERQARDGMESQVLRTPDEFEAYWYLSPEYQELQRIMKEHNNEVTSNSENNLRPLKEQKIQAQTDHTRLASPYLLSVPMQIKINTKRATSPWPRSTVCNHSAIVEKHKTKFLLAVAFNIILYFLSNLRREPSQFFIYFLINFIVMFVMSAVFRTMAAITKTVSQAMALAGVFTLALAIYTGFIVPVPYMHPWFSWLHYMNPIYYAFEILAANEFHGRDYGCSSMIPAYPNMEGDTFICSSKGAVTGQNTVSSDSYIWASYNFSYTHVWRNFGILIAFLIGFLSRLHGAQFVHHEYH
;
A
#
# COMPACT_ATOMS: atom_id res chain seq x y z
N MET A 1 -4.69 -1.62 -36.97
CA MET A 1 -4.26 -0.36 -36.34
C MET A 1 -3.20 -0.72 -35.30
N MET A 2 -1.97 -1.00 -35.74
CA MET A 2 -0.89 -1.52 -34.91
C MET A 2 -0.21 -0.37 -34.17
N THR A 3 -0.39 -0.35 -32.86
CA THR A 3 0.24 0.60 -31.93
C THR A 3 1.68 0.16 -31.69
N ALA A 4 2.66 1.06 -31.87
CA ALA A 4 4.04 0.82 -31.50
C ALA A 4 4.14 0.50 -30.00
N ILE A 5 4.48 -0.75 -29.69
CA ILE A 5 4.70 -1.26 -28.34
C ILE A 5 6.11 -0.85 -27.92
N GLN A 6 6.21 0.13 -27.02
CA GLN A 6 7.45 0.41 -26.30
C GLN A 6 7.56 -0.57 -25.12
N PRO A 7 8.73 -1.16 -24.84
CA PRO A 7 8.92 -2.06 -23.72
C PRO A 7 8.62 -1.34 -22.40
N ARG A 8 7.70 -1.90 -21.63
CA ARG A 8 7.20 -1.34 -20.37
C ARG A 8 8.03 -1.95 -19.23
N VAL A 9 8.90 -1.15 -18.61
CA VAL A 9 9.62 -1.57 -17.40
C VAL A 9 8.68 -1.39 -16.21
N VAL A 10 8.20 -2.48 -15.65
CA VAL A 10 7.37 -2.48 -14.43
C VAL A 10 8.24 -2.99 -13.29
N ALA A 11 8.72 -2.07 -12.44
CA ALA A 11 9.43 -2.42 -11.21
C ALA A 11 8.41 -2.75 -10.11
N GLY A 12 8.33 -4.01 -9.71
CA GLY A 12 7.49 -4.48 -8.60
C GLY A 12 8.35 -5.18 -7.55
N LEU A 13 8.49 -4.58 -6.37
CA LEU A 13 9.02 -5.27 -5.18
C LEU A 13 7.85 -6.02 -4.53
N SER A 14 7.82 -7.36 -4.60
CA SER A 14 6.90 -8.17 -3.80
C SER A 14 7.68 -9.11 -2.91
N SER A 15 7.68 -8.82 -1.61
CA SER A 15 8.39 -9.50 -0.52
C SER A 15 7.83 -10.88 -0.13
N TYR A 16 6.99 -11.48 -0.98
CA TYR A 16 6.42 -12.81 -0.72
C TYR A 16 6.52 -13.67 -1.98
N SER A 17 7.27 -14.76 -1.84
CA SER A 17 7.69 -15.67 -2.92
C SER A 17 6.51 -16.26 -3.72
N ALA A 18 5.36 -16.51 -3.09
CA ALA A 18 4.16 -17.02 -3.75
C ALA A 18 3.43 -15.98 -4.64
N THR A 19 3.47 -14.69 -4.30
CA THR A 19 2.84 -13.63 -5.10
C THR A 19 3.70 -13.22 -6.29
N ALA A 20 5.03 -13.30 -6.18
CA ALA A 20 5.95 -13.05 -7.29
C ALA A 20 5.73 -14.02 -8.47
N LEU A 21 5.54 -15.31 -8.21
CA LEU A 21 5.23 -16.31 -9.24
C LEU A 21 3.91 -15.99 -9.97
N ARG A 22 2.85 -15.68 -9.21
CA ARG A 22 1.55 -15.31 -9.76
C ARG A 22 1.62 -14.02 -10.58
N PHE A 23 2.44 -13.07 -10.14
CA PHE A 23 2.70 -11.84 -10.87
C PHE A 23 3.41 -12.10 -12.21
N VAL A 24 4.47 -12.91 -12.23
CA VAL A 24 5.16 -13.30 -13.48
C VAL A 24 4.23 -14.07 -14.41
N GLN A 25 3.42 -15.00 -13.89
CA GLN A 25 2.41 -15.72 -14.68
C GLN A 25 1.38 -14.75 -15.28
N SER A 26 0.91 -13.77 -14.51
CA SER A 26 -0.03 -12.76 -15.02
C SER A 26 0.58 -11.89 -16.11
N LEU A 27 1.87 -11.53 -15.98
CA LEU A 27 2.59 -10.77 -17.00
C LEU A 27 2.81 -11.60 -18.27
N ARG A 28 3.07 -12.90 -18.14
CA ARG A 28 3.15 -13.82 -19.28
C ARG A 28 1.81 -13.91 -20.00
N SER A 29 0.73 -14.15 -19.27
CA SER A 29 -0.62 -14.19 -19.87
C SER A 29 -0.98 -12.86 -20.53
N ALA A 30 -0.63 -11.73 -19.92
CA ALA A 30 -0.83 -10.42 -20.53
C ALA A 30 0.03 -10.22 -21.80
N ALA A 31 1.29 -10.68 -21.78
CA ALA A 31 2.18 -10.68 -22.94
C ALA A 31 1.60 -11.46 -24.12
N ASP A 32 1.07 -12.66 -23.84
CA ASP A 32 0.49 -13.56 -24.85
C ASP A 32 -0.85 -13.00 -25.41
N ILE A 33 -1.63 -12.30 -24.59
CA ILE A 33 -2.90 -11.68 -25.00
C ILE A 33 -2.67 -10.40 -25.82
N ASP A 34 -1.73 -9.55 -25.40
CA ASP A 34 -1.47 -8.24 -26.01
C ASP A 34 -0.40 -8.28 -27.11
N ASP A 35 0.15 -9.46 -27.43
CA ASP A 35 1.26 -9.67 -28.35
C ASP A 35 2.45 -8.72 -28.05
N SER A 36 2.83 -8.68 -26.77
CA SER A 36 3.78 -7.68 -26.23
C SER A 36 4.90 -8.28 -25.40
N ALA A 37 6.11 -7.74 -25.53
CA ALA A 37 7.28 -8.19 -24.78
C ALA A 37 7.42 -7.41 -23.45
N HIS A 38 7.56 -8.15 -22.35
CA HIS A 38 7.73 -7.61 -21.00
C HIS A 38 9.10 -8.03 -20.45
N ALA A 39 9.87 -7.07 -19.93
CA ALA A 39 11.13 -7.34 -19.24
C ALA A 39 10.96 -7.07 -17.74
N VAL A 40 11.32 -8.05 -16.90
CA VAL A 40 11.17 -7.98 -15.44
C VAL A 40 12.46 -8.44 -14.79
N ALA A 41 12.98 -7.65 -13.84
CA ALA A 41 14.08 -8.04 -12.96
C ALA A 41 13.51 -8.39 -11.58
N VAL A 42 13.80 -9.60 -11.08
CA VAL A 42 13.31 -10.09 -9.78
C VAL A 42 14.51 -10.37 -8.87
N TYR A 43 14.62 -9.62 -7.78
CA TYR A 43 15.76 -9.72 -6.84
C TYR A 43 15.59 -10.81 -5.76
N GLN A 44 14.38 -11.30 -5.49
CA GLN A 44 14.09 -12.40 -4.57
C GLN A 44 13.01 -13.30 -5.15
N ALA A 45 13.42 -14.36 -5.85
CA ALA A 45 12.52 -15.31 -6.49
C ALA A 45 12.22 -16.52 -5.58
N SER A 46 11.05 -17.13 -5.75
CA SER A 46 10.61 -18.31 -4.98
C SER A 46 11.30 -19.59 -5.45
N GLN A 47 11.36 -20.59 -4.58
CA GLN A 47 11.97 -21.89 -4.87
C GLN A 47 11.37 -22.58 -6.11
N ALA A 48 10.10 -22.32 -6.42
CA ALA A 48 9.41 -22.82 -7.61
C ALA A 48 9.90 -22.18 -8.94
N ILE A 49 10.60 -21.05 -8.88
CA ILE A 49 11.25 -20.42 -10.04
C ILE A 49 12.64 -21.04 -10.28
N TYR A 50 13.27 -21.58 -9.23
CA TYR A 50 14.61 -22.18 -9.26
C TYR A 50 14.56 -23.72 -9.29
N ASP A 51 13.66 -24.33 -10.05
CA ASP A 51 13.61 -25.81 -10.18
C ASP A 51 14.76 -26.34 -11.07
N LEU A 52 15.98 -25.89 -10.75
CA LEU A 52 17.27 -26.21 -11.33
C LEU A 52 18.00 -27.10 -10.31
N LYS A 53 17.60 -28.37 -10.24
CA LYS A 53 18.26 -29.38 -9.38
C LYS A 53 19.79 -29.40 -9.58
N CYS A 54 20.23 -29.12 -10.81
CA CYS A 54 21.65 -29.11 -11.20
C CYS A 54 22.53 -28.11 -10.42
N CYS A 55 22.03 -26.94 -10.03
CA CYS A 55 22.87 -25.93 -9.38
C CYS A 55 23.21 -26.29 -7.93
N LYS A 56 22.29 -26.96 -7.24
CA LYS A 56 22.53 -27.45 -5.88
C LYS A 56 23.58 -28.55 -5.90
N ASP A 57 23.40 -29.53 -6.77
CA ASP A 57 24.30 -30.68 -6.90
C ASP A 57 25.72 -30.25 -7.27
N PHE A 58 25.86 -29.24 -8.14
CA PHE A 58 27.15 -28.66 -8.53
C PHE A 58 27.93 -28.08 -7.34
N LEU A 59 27.29 -27.27 -6.49
CA LEU A 59 27.95 -26.69 -5.32
C LEU A 59 28.20 -27.72 -4.20
N GLU A 60 27.34 -28.73 -4.07
CA GLU A 60 27.59 -29.84 -3.15
C GLU A 60 28.78 -30.70 -3.58
N GLN A 61 28.97 -30.89 -4.90
CA GLN A 61 30.16 -31.57 -5.45
C GLN A 61 31.44 -30.76 -5.25
N GLN A 62 31.36 -29.43 -5.23
CA GLN A 62 32.48 -28.55 -4.86
C GLN A 62 32.84 -28.63 -3.36
N GLY A 63 32.02 -29.29 -2.54
CA GLY A 63 32.27 -29.46 -1.10
C GLY A 63 31.50 -28.50 -0.18
N TRP A 64 30.52 -27.74 -0.70
CA TRP A 64 29.64 -26.93 0.13
C TRP A 64 28.51 -27.76 0.75
N TYR A 65 28.21 -27.51 2.02
CA TYR A 65 27.13 -28.18 2.73
C TYR A 65 25.84 -27.36 2.65
N CYS A 66 24.75 -28.00 2.17
CA CYS A 66 23.41 -27.42 2.20
C CYS A 66 22.63 -27.98 3.41
N PRO A 67 22.30 -27.15 4.41
CA PRO A 67 21.44 -27.54 5.52
C PRO A 67 20.05 -28.03 5.03
N PRO A 68 19.49 -29.10 5.62
CA PRO A 68 18.22 -29.69 5.16
C PRO A 68 16.99 -28.79 5.34
N ARG A 69 17.10 -27.71 6.14
CA ARG A 69 16.02 -26.73 6.36
C ARG A 69 16.14 -25.46 5.51
N GLN A 70 17.22 -25.30 4.74
CA GLN A 70 17.47 -24.12 3.91
C GLN A 70 16.93 -24.35 2.49
N THR A 71 16.37 -23.31 1.87
CA THR A 71 15.91 -23.41 0.48
C THR A 71 17.09 -23.40 -0.49
N THR A 72 16.93 -23.97 -1.69
CA THR A 72 17.99 -23.97 -2.71
C THR A 72 18.45 -22.55 -3.08
N GLY A 73 17.51 -21.60 -3.16
CA GLY A 73 17.82 -20.19 -3.45
C GLY A 73 18.67 -19.55 -2.35
N ASP A 74 18.30 -19.77 -1.08
CA ASP A 74 19.07 -19.26 0.06
C ASP A 74 20.45 -19.90 0.14
N PHE A 75 20.57 -21.19 -0.18
CA PHE A 75 21.84 -21.90 -0.23
C PHE A 75 22.78 -21.28 -1.27
N LEU A 76 22.30 -21.07 -2.50
CA LEU A 76 23.08 -20.44 -3.57
C LEU A 76 23.57 -19.05 -3.17
N THR A 77 22.72 -18.23 -2.54
CA THR A 77 23.14 -16.92 -2.03
C THR A 77 24.12 -17.02 -0.86
N SER A 78 23.95 -17.99 0.05
CA SER A 78 24.84 -18.16 1.19
C SER A 78 26.26 -18.55 0.79
N VAL A 79 26.45 -19.31 -0.30
CA VAL A 79 27.78 -19.67 -0.81
C VAL A 79 28.54 -18.45 -1.33
N THR A 80 27.83 -17.44 -1.86
CA THR A 80 28.43 -16.17 -2.29
C THR A 80 28.84 -15.26 -1.12
N ASN A 81 28.30 -15.50 0.08
CA ASN A 81 28.63 -14.74 1.27
C ASN A 81 29.68 -15.49 2.13
N PRO A 82 30.89 -14.92 2.34
CA PRO A 82 31.95 -15.59 3.10
C PRO A 82 31.57 -15.95 4.54
N VAL A 83 30.60 -15.26 5.14
CA VAL A 83 30.17 -15.44 6.54
C VAL A 83 29.17 -16.58 6.69
N GLU A 84 28.35 -16.83 5.68
CA GLU A 84 27.21 -17.76 5.76
C GLU A 84 27.52 -19.14 5.18
N ARG A 85 28.55 -19.25 4.33
CA ARG A 85 28.93 -20.50 3.67
C ARG A 85 29.56 -21.51 4.64
N GLN A 86 29.15 -22.78 4.53
CA GLN A 86 29.66 -23.89 5.36
C GLN A 86 30.25 -24.98 4.47
N ALA A 87 31.52 -25.30 4.67
CA ALA A 87 32.16 -26.42 4.00
C ALA A 87 31.68 -27.73 4.62
N ARG A 88 31.62 -28.79 3.81
CA ARG A 88 31.34 -30.14 4.29
C ARG A 88 32.50 -30.64 5.16
N ASP A 89 32.18 -31.39 6.22
CA ASP A 89 33.18 -31.96 7.14
C ASP A 89 34.27 -32.71 6.37
N GLY A 90 35.53 -32.28 6.56
CA GLY A 90 36.71 -32.86 5.90
C GLY A 90 37.10 -32.25 4.54
N MET A 91 36.30 -31.35 3.97
CA MET A 91 36.63 -30.64 2.71
C MET A 91 37.04 -29.16 2.92
N GLU A 92 37.22 -28.72 4.16
CA GLU A 92 37.50 -27.31 4.52
C GLU A 92 38.77 -26.72 3.87
N SER A 93 39.72 -27.58 3.50
CA SER A 93 40.98 -27.23 2.82
C SER A 93 40.93 -27.34 1.29
N GLN A 94 39.87 -27.95 0.73
CA GLN A 94 39.68 -28.13 -0.72
C GLN A 94 38.64 -27.16 -1.31
N VAL A 95 37.83 -26.52 -0.47
CA VAL A 95 36.80 -25.57 -0.93
C VAL A 95 37.40 -24.24 -1.41
N LEU A 96 36.88 -23.76 -2.54
CA LEU A 96 37.27 -22.50 -3.20
C LEU A 96 36.79 -21.31 -2.38
N ARG A 97 37.63 -20.32 -2.09
CA ARG A 97 37.25 -19.22 -1.17
C ARG A 97 37.15 -17.87 -1.86
N THR A 98 37.85 -17.66 -2.97
CA THR A 98 37.87 -16.40 -3.70
C THR A 98 36.94 -16.44 -4.92
N PRO A 99 36.32 -15.32 -5.32
CA PRO A 99 35.49 -15.26 -6.53
C PRO A 99 36.23 -15.72 -7.79
N ASP A 100 37.52 -15.40 -7.91
CA ASP A 100 38.35 -15.78 -9.05
C ASP A 100 38.55 -17.31 -9.13
N GLU A 101 38.69 -17.99 -7.98
CA GLU A 101 38.74 -19.45 -7.90
C GLU A 101 37.42 -20.10 -8.34
N PHE A 102 36.28 -19.52 -7.95
CA PHE A 102 34.97 -19.98 -8.41
C PHE A 102 34.80 -19.84 -9.92
N GLU A 103 35.24 -18.71 -10.48
CA GLU A 103 35.18 -18.47 -11.93
C GLU A 103 36.07 -19.45 -12.69
N ALA A 104 37.31 -19.65 -12.22
CA ALA A 104 38.25 -20.60 -12.82
C ALA A 104 37.72 -22.04 -12.79
N TYR A 105 37.13 -22.46 -11.67
CA TYR A 105 36.52 -23.78 -11.55
C TYR A 105 35.30 -23.92 -12.48
N TRP A 106 34.48 -22.89 -12.60
CA TRP A 106 33.34 -22.87 -13.52
C TRP A 106 33.79 -23.09 -14.97
N TYR A 107 34.84 -22.39 -15.44
CA TYR A 107 35.36 -22.58 -16.80
C TYR A 107 35.89 -24.00 -17.07
N LEU A 108 36.37 -24.68 -16.03
CA LEU A 108 36.88 -26.06 -16.12
C LEU A 108 35.78 -27.12 -16.07
N SER A 109 34.56 -26.74 -15.67
CA SER A 109 33.49 -27.67 -15.37
C SER A 109 32.83 -28.24 -16.63
N PRO A 110 32.28 -29.48 -16.57
CA PRO A 110 31.55 -30.07 -17.69
C PRO A 110 30.26 -29.30 -18.01
N GLU A 111 29.63 -28.67 -17.01
CA GLU A 111 28.43 -27.85 -17.19
C GLU A 111 28.71 -26.62 -18.06
N TYR A 112 29.86 -25.98 -17.89
CA TYR A 112 30.25 -24.86 -18.74
C TYR A 112 30.51 -25.29 -20.18
N GLN A 113 31.13 -26.46 -20.37
CA GLN A 113 31.35 -27.02 -21.71
C GLN A 113 30.03 -27.36 -22.40
N GLU A 114 29.06 -27.90 -21.66
CA GLU A 114 27.72 -28.17 -22.17
C GLU A 114 26.97 -26.87 -22.52
N LEU A 115 27.07 -25.83 -21.67
CA LEU A 115 26.51 -24.51 -21.98
C LEU A 115 27.11 -23.94 -23.26
N GLN A 116 28.43 -24.03 -23.42
CA GLN A 116 29.11 -23.59 -24.65
C GLN A 116 28.66 -24.41 -25.87
N ARG A 117 28.42 -25.71 -25.71
CA ARG A 117 27.87 -26.58 -26.76
C ARG A 117 26.47 -26.12 -27.16
N ILE A 118 25.59 -25.88 -26.18
CA ILE A 118 24.22 -25.39 -26.40
C ILE A 118 24.24 -24.01 -27.06
N MET A 119 25.09 -23.09 -26.60
CA MET A 119 25.23 -21.75 -27.19
C MET A 119 25.71 -21.84 -28.64
N LYS A 120 26.66 -22.74 -28.93
CA LYS A 120 27.17 -22.96 -30.28
C LYS A 120 26.13 -23.63 -31.18
N GLU A 121 25.41 -24.61 -30.67
CA GLU A 121 24.30 -25.28 -31.35
C GLU A 121 23.18 -24.28 -31.68
N HIS A 122 22.75 -23.49 -30.70
CA HIS A 122 21.76 -22.44 -30.89
C HIS A 122 22.25 -21.35 -31.86
N ASN A 123 23.50 -20.90 -31.75
CA ASN A 123 24.07 -19.95 -32.71
C ASN A 123 24.14 -20.54 -34.12
N ASN A 124 24.44 -21.83 -34.27
CA ASN A 124 24.46 -22.52 -35.56
C ASN A 124 23.05 -22.70 -36.13
N GLU A 125 22.06 -23.04 -35.30
CA GLU A 125 20.63 -23.06 -35.66
C GLU A 125 20.14 -21.68 -36.07
N VAL A 126 20.48 -20.64 -35.31
CA VAL A 126 20.13 -19.25 -35.62
C VAL A 126 20.85 -18.76 -36.87
N THR A 127 22.09 -19.18 -37.14
CA THR A 127 22.85 -18.80 -38.34
C THR A 127 22.34 -19.53 -39.58
N SER A 128 22.04 -20.83 -39.46
CA SER A 128 21.50 -21.65 -40.55
C SER A 128 20.04 -21.32 -40.87
N ASN A 129 19.21 -21.03 -39.86
CA ASN A 129 17.83 -20.57 -40.03
C ASN A 129 17.70 -19.04 -40.08
N SER A 130 18.80 -18.27 -40.04
CA SER A 130 18.72 -16.81 -40.01
C SER A 130 17.96 -16.29 -41.22
N GLU A 131 18.25 -16.81 -42.41
CA GLU A 131 17.54 -16.38 -43.62
C GLU A 131 16.07 -16.82 -43.63
N ASN A 132 15.73 -17.98 -43.07
CA ASN A 132 14.36 -18.51 -43.07
C ASN A 132 13.49 -17.90 -41.96
N ASN A 133 14.06 -17.57 -40.80
CA ASN A 133 13.36 -16.93 -39.68
C ASN A 133 13.31 -15.41 -39.80
N LEU A 134 14.31 -14.78 -40.44
CA LEU A 134 14.30 -13.33 -40.68
C LEU A 134 13.30 -12.92 -41.77
N ARG A 135 12.98 -13.79 -42.73
CA ARG A 135 11.99 -13.51 -43.79
C ARG A 135 10.59 -13.18 -43.22
N PRO A 136 9.96 -14.04 -42.40
CA PRO A 136 8.64 -13.73 -41.83
C PRO A 136 8.70 -12.52 -40.89
N LEU A 137 9.78 -12.34 -40.12
CA LEU A 137 9.97 -11.15 -39.28
C LEU A 137 10.13 -9.86 -40.12
N LYS A 138 10.84 -9.92 -41.25
CA LYS A 138 10.96 -8.81 -42.20
C LYS A 138 9.62 -8.51 -42.86
N GLU A 139 8.85 -9.52 -43.25
CA GLU A 139 7.51 -9.36 -43.82
C GLU A 139 6.53 -8.76 -42.81
N GLN A 140 6.49 -9.26 -41.57
CA GLN A 140 5.69 -8.67 -40.49
C GLN A 140 6.08 -7.22 -40.23
N LYS A 141 7.39 -6.92 -40.22
CA LYS A 141 7.88 -5.54 -40.08
C LYS A 141 7.46 -4.65 -41.25
N ILE A 142 7.53 -5.14 -42.49
CA ILE A 142 7.12 -4.42 -43.70
C ILE A 142 5.60 -4.15 -43.67
N GLN A 143 4.80 -5.12 -43.21
CA GLN A 143 3.35 -4.96 -43.03
C GLN A 143 2.99 -3.95 -41.92
N ALA A 144 3.81 -3.87 -40.87
CA ALA A 144 3.64 -2.93 -39.77
C ALA A 144 4.25 -1.54 -40.04
N GLN A 145 5.03 -1.37 -41.11
CA GLN A 145 5.62 -0.10 -41.51
C GLN A 145 4.58 0.83 -42.15
N THR A 146 4.67 2.12 -41.86
CA THR A 146 3.81 3.13 -42.47
C THR A 146 4.17 3.38 -43.94
N ASP A 147 3.18 3.71 -44.78
CA ASP A 147 3.34 3.87 -46.25
C ASP A 147 4.44 4.86 -46.69
N HIS A 148 4.83 5.79 -45.81
CA HIS A 148 5.85 6.81 -46.08
C HIS A 148 7.23 6.48 -45.48
N THR A 149 7.49 5.23 -45.11
CA THR A 149 8.82 4.76 -44.66
C THR A 149 9.52 3.91 -45.71
N ARG A 150 10.85 4.06 -45.82
CA ARG A 150 11.67 3.19 -46.67
C ARG A 150 11.63 1.76 -46.10
N LEU A 151 11.36 0.77 -46.95
CA LEU A 151 11.29 -0.67 -46.59
C LEU A 151 12.52 -1.18 -45.83
N ALA A 152 13.71 -0.66 -46.16
CA ALA A 152 14.97 -1.01 -45.49
C ALA A 152 15.21 -0.28 -44.15
N SER A 153 14.37 0.70 -43.80
CA SER A 153 14.51 1.48 -42.56
C SER A 153 14.39 0.58 -41.34
N PRO A 154 15.25 0.73 -40.31
CA PRO A 154 15.06 0.05 -39.03
C PRO A 154 13.80 0.53 -38.29
N TYR A 155 13.28 1.72 -38.61
CA TYR A 155 12.11 2.32 -37.96
C TYR A 155 10.79 1.90 -38.61
N LEU A 156 9.76 1.65 -37.77
CA LEU A 156 8.37 1.37 -38.18
C LEU A 156 7.59 2.63 -38.62
N LEU A 157 7.96 3.79 -38.06
CA LEU A 157 7.30 5.08 -38.26
C LEU A 157 8.24 6.05 -38.97
N SER A 158 7.69 6.91 -39.83
CA SER A 158 8.46 7.96 -40.50
C SER A 158 8.92 9.04 -39.51
N VAL A 159 10.06 9.68 -39.78
CA VAL A 159 10.60 10.76 -38.93
C VAL A 159 9.58 11.89 -38.70
N PRO A 160 8.83 12.37 -39.70
CA PRO A 160 7.79 13.39 -39.47
C PRO A 160 6.68 12.88 -38.56
N MET A 161 6.33 11.60 -38.64
CA MET A 161 5.30 10.99 -37.79
C MET A 161 5.79 10.81 -36.36
N GLN A 162 7.07 10.44 -36.16
CA GLN A 162 7.71 10.41 -34.85
C GLN A 162 7.75 11.79 -34.21
N ILE A 163 8.14 12.82 -34.98
CA ILE A 163 8.12 14.23 -34.53
C ILE A 163 6.69 14.62 -34.17
N LYS A 164 5.70 14.37 -35.04
CA LYS A 164 4.29 14.68 -34.76
C LYS A 164 3.76 13.98 -33.52
N ILE A 165 4.11 12.70 -33.30
CA ILE A 165 3.70 11.96 -32.09
C ILE A 165 4.37 12.55 -30.85
N ASN A 166 5.67 12.87 -30.91
CA ASN A 166 6.39 13.48 -29.80
C ASN A 166 5.90 14.90 -29.50
N THR A 167 5.64 15.71 -30.53
CA THR A 167 5.04 17.04 -30.39
C THR A 167 3.63 16.94 -29.84
N LYS A 168 2.77 16.03 -30.34
CA LYS A 168 1.43 15.81 -29.79
C LYS A 168 1.46 15.33 -28.33
N ARG A 169 2.47 14.55 -27.94
CA ARG A 169 2.70 14.11 -26.56
C ARG A 169 3.22 15.24 -25.66
N ALA A 170 4.01 16.15 -26.23
CA ALA A 170 4.52 17.34 -25.53
C ALA A 170 3.46 18.45 -25.41
N THR A 171 2.58 18.61 -26.41
CA THR A 171 1.52 19.62 -26.43
C THR A 171 0.19 19.11 -25.90
N SER A 172 0.04 17.81 -25.60
CA SER A 172 -1.16 17.30 -24.94
C SER A 172 -1.22 17.83 -23.50
N PRO A 173 -2.32 18.48 -23.07
CA PRO A 173 -2.43 19.12 -21.76
C PRO A 173 -2.20 18.18 -20.56
N TRP A 174 -2.37 16.87 -20.77
CA TRP A 174 -2.19 15.84 -19.75
C TRP A 174 -1.24 14.77 -20.27
N PRO A 175 -0.01 14.66 -19.72
CA PRO A 175 0.88 13.56 -20.04
C PRO A 175 0.18 12.21 -19.79
N ARG A 176 0.52 11.18 -20.59
CA ARG A 176 -0.07 9.83 -20.46
C ARG A 176 0.19 9.21 -19.07
N SER A 177 1.24 9.64 -18.36
CA SER A 177 1.49 9.31 -16.94
C SER A 177 0.41 9.89 -16.03
N THR A 178 -0.07 11.09 -16.31
CA THR A 178 -1.12 11.76 -15.56
C THR A 178 -2.47 11.07 -15.78
N VAL A 179 -2.80 10.65 -17.01
CA VAL A 179 -4.05 9.91 -17.30
C VAL A 179 -4.08 8.53 -16.62
N CYS A 180 -2.97 7.78 -16.63
CA CYS A 180 -2.85 6.50 -15.90
C CYS A 180 -2.82 6.68 -14.37
N ASN A 181 -2.24 7.79 -13.88
CA ASN A 181 -2.34 8.14 -12.46
C ASN A 181 -3.79 8.47 -12.07
N HIS A 182 -4.54 9.18 -12.92
CA HIS A 182 -5.95 9.48 -12.66
C HIS A 182 -6.81 8.21 -12.62
N SER A 183 -6.61 7.25 -13.55
CA SER A 183 -7.36 5.99 -13.50
C SER A 183 -7.08 5.19 -12.23
N ALA A 184 -5.80 5.07 -11.84
CA ALA A 184 -5.40 4.38 -10.61
C ALA A 184 -5.87 5.12 -9.33
N ILE A 185 -5.93 6.45 -9.35
CA ILE A 185 -6.45 7.25 -8.24
C ILE A 185 -7.96 7.05 -8.11
N VAL A 186 -8.70 7.12 -9.23
CA VAL A 186 -10.16 6.93 -9.25
C VAL A 186 -10.54 5.54 -8.76
N GLU A 187 -9.83 4.50 -9.17
CA GLU A 187 -10.03 3.13 -8.67
C GLU A 187 -9.82 3.05 -7.15
N LYS A 188 -8.73 3.62 -6.63
CA LYS A 188 -8.45 3.64 -5.19
C LYS A 188 -9.52 4.38 -4.38
N HIS A 189 -10.11 5.45 -4.91
CA HIS A 189 -11.17 6.19 -4.24
C HIS A 189 -12.49 5.42 -4.23
N LYS A 190 -12.83 4.74 -5.33
CA LYS A 190 -14.05 3.92 -5.44
C LYS A 190 -14.06 2.78 -4.42
N THR A 191 -12.95 2.06 -4.28
CA THR A 191 -12.84 0.96 -3.30
C THR A 191 -13.03 1.46 -1.86
N LYS A 192 -12.42 2.59 -1.51
CA LYS A 192 -12.58 3.20 -0.17
C LYS A 192 -14.01 3.64 0.09
N PHE A 193 -14.66 4.25 -0.90
CA PHE A 193 -16.05 4.67 -0.79
C PHE A 193 -16.99 3.49 -0.53
N LEU A 194 -16.87 2.42 -1.34
CA LEU A 194 -17.69 1.22 -1.18
C LEU A 194 -17.48 0.53 0.18
N LEU A 195 -16.22 0.40 0.61
CA LEU A 195 -15.90 -0.19 1.90
C LEU A 195 -16.45 0.66 3.06
N ALA A 196 -16.33 1.99 2.99
CA ALA A 196 -16.85 2.90 4.00
C ALA A 196 -18.38 2.85 4.08
N VAL A 197 -19.07 2.84 2.95
CA VAL A 197 -20.54 2.71 2.90
C VAL A 197 -20.99 1.42 3.55
N ALA A 198 -20.44 0.28 3.13
CA ALA A 198 -20.81 -1.02 3.67
C ALA A 198 -20.53 -1.12 5.17
N PHE A 199 -19.32 -0.73 5.61
CA PHE A 199 -18.91 -0.85 7.00
C PHE A 199 -19.69 0.07 7.94
N ASN A 200 -19.88 1.35 7.58
CA ASN A 200 -20.60 2.29 8.43
C ASN A 200 -22.09 1.96 8.55
N ILE A 201 -22.73 1.49 7.47
CA ILE A 201 -24.13 1.06 7.52
C ILE A 201 -24.27 -0.11 8.50
N ILE A 202 -23.44 -1.15 8.34
CA ILE A 202 -23.51 -2.35 9.19
C ILE A 202 -23.28 -1.97 10.66
N LEU A 203 -22.25 -1.18 10.97
CA LEU A 203 -21.97 -0.76 12.35
C LEU A 203 -23.10 0.07 12.96
N TYR A 204 -23.69 1.00 12.20
CA TYR A 204 -24.75 1.86 12.72
C TYR A 204 -25.97 1.07 13.17
N PHE A 205 -26.39 0.09 12.36
CA PHE A 205 -27.54 -0.77 12.67
C PHE A 205 -27.21 -1.84 13.71
N LEU A 206 -25.98 -2.39 13.72
CA LEU A 206 -25.56 -3.40 14.71
C LEU A 206 -25.47 -2.80 16.12
N SER A 207 -24.93 -1.58 16.24
CA SER A 207 -24.82 -0.86 17.52
C SER A 207 -26.14 -0.22 17.98
N ASN A 208 -27.21 -0.36 17.20
CA ASN A 208 -28.56 0.16 17.49
C ASN A 208 -28.56 1.67 17.86
N LEU A 209 -27.82 2.48 17.08
CA LEU A 209 -27.82 3.95 17.21
C LEU A 209 -29.18 4.54 16.77
N ARG A 210 -29.36 5.85 16.97
CA ARG A 210 -30.59 6.57 16.64
C ARG A 210 -31.12 6.25 15.24
N ARG A 211 -32.38 5.88 15.07
CA ARG A 211 -32.94 5.60 13.73
C ARG A 211 -33.48 6.84 13.01
N GLU A 212 -32.93 8.01 13.32
CA GLU A 212 -33.32 9.26 12.67
C GLU A 212 -32.41 9.55 11.47
N PRO A 213 -32.98 9.97 10.32
CA PRO A 213 -32.21 10.23 9.12
C PRO A 213 -31.11 11.29 9.32
N SER A 214 -31.42 12.39 10.02
CA SER A 214 -30.47 13.48 10.25
C SER A 214 -29.22 13.00 11.00
N GLN A 215 -29.41 12.18 12.03
CA GLN A 215 -28.32 11.79 12.92
C GLN A 215 -27.46 10.72 12.22
N PHE A 216 -28.10 9.87 11.41
CA PHE A 216 -27.41 8.94 10.53
C PHE A 216 -26.54 9.65 9.49
N PHE A 217 -27.05 10.68 8.81
CA PHE A 217 -26.27 11.40 7.80
C PHE A 217 -25.09 12.17 8.41
N ILE A 218 -25.25 12.76 9.59
CA ILE A 218 -24.13 13.38 10.33
C ILE A 218 -23.09 12.30 10.68
N TYR A 219 -23.52 11.18 11.27
CA TYR A 219 -22.62 10.05 11.58
C TYR A 219 -21.85 9.59 10.34
N PHE A 220 -22.55 9.37 9.22
CA PHE A 220 -21.96 8.88 7.98
C PHE A 220 -20.96 9.88 7.38
N LEU A 221 -21.34 11.16 7.30
CA LEU A 221 -20.50 12.23 6.77
C LEU A 221 -19.20 12.35 7.57
N ILE A 222 -19.28 12.36 8.90
CA ILE A 222 -18.10 12.51 9.76
C ILE A 222 -17.17 11.31 9.65
N ASN A 223 -17.69 10.07 9.70
CA ASN A 223 -16.87 8.88 9.52
C ASN A 223 -16.19 8.84 8.14
N PHE A 224 -16.91 9.27 7.10
CA PHE A 224 -16.36 9.38 5.76
C PHE A 224 -15.20 10.38 5.68
N ILE A 225 -15.37 11.59 6.22
CA ILE A 225 -14.31 12.60 6.25
C ILE A 225 -13.11 12.16 7.09
N VAL A 226 -13.33 11.57 8.27
CA VAL A 226 -12.26 11.05 9.13
C VAL A 226 -11.44 9.98 8.41
N MET A 227 -12.07 9.10 7.62
CA MET A 227 -11.36 8.13 6.80
C MET A 227 -10.38 8.80 5.82
N PHE A 228 -10.77 9.91 5.18
CA PHE A 228 -9.85 10.65 4.31
C PHE A 228 -8.76 11.36 5.10
N VAL A 229 -9.10 11.99 6.22
CA VAL A 229 -8.13 12.70 7.08
C VAL A 229 -7.07 11.72 7.59
N MET A 230 -7.48 10.60 8.18
CA MET A 230 -6.56 9.57 8.68
C MET A 230 -5.73 8.96 7.55
N SER A 231 -6.32 8.74 6.37
CA SER A 231 -5.55 8.30 5.21
C SER A 231 -4.52 9.34 4.76
N ALA A 232 -4.80 10.64 4.86
CA ALA A 232 -3.86 11.70 4.52
C ALA A 232 -2.74 11.78 5.56
N VAL A 233 -3.07 11.69 6.85
CA VAL A 233 -2.12 11.64 7.96
C VAL A 233 -1.12 10.49 7.79
N PHE A 234 -1.60 9.25 7.58
CA PHE A 234 -0.71 8.10 7.39
C PHE A 234 0.16 8.21 6.14
N ARG A 235 -0.36 8.80 5.05
CA ARG A 235 0.43 9.07 3.84
C ARG A 235 1.51 10.12 4.08
N THR A 236 1.22 11.17 4.84
CA THR A 236 2.23 12.19 5.19
C THR A 236 3.31 11.61 6.08
N MET A 237 2.96 10.72 7.01
CA MET A 237 3.94 10.02 7.84
C MET A 237 4.80 9.07 7.01
N ALA A 238 4.20 8.31 6.10
CA ALA A 238 4.93 7.43 5.18
C ALA A 238 5.91 8.21 4.28
N ALA A 239 5.56 9.45 3.89
CA ALA A 239 6.43 10.31 3.10
C ALA A 239 7.66 10.84 3.88
N ILE A 240 7.60 10.88 5.21
CA ILE A 240 8.72 11.29 6.07
C ILE A 240 9.68 10.12 6.34
N THR A 241 9.18 8.88 6.29
CA THR A 241 9.97 7.68 6.56
C THR A 241 10.74 7.18 5.34
N LYS A 242 11.96 6.69 5.56
CA LYS A 242 12.83 6.17 4.49
C LYS A 242 12.52 4.74 4.07
N THR A 243 11.85 3.97 4.92
CA THR A 243 11.53 2.56 4.66
C THR A 243 10.09 2.23 5.00
N VAL A 244 9.52 1.26 4.28
CA VAL A 244 8.13 0.80 4.47
C VAL A 244 7.95 0.14 5.84
N SER A 245 8.91 -0.66 6.29
CA SER A 245 8.86 -1.34 7.59
C SER A 245 8.86 -0.36 8.76
N GLN A 246 9.66 0.71 8.68
CA GLN A 246 9.66 1.78 9.68
C GLN A 246 8.33 2.54 9.69
N ALA A 247 7.76 2.81 8.51
CA ALA A 247 6.45 3.46 8.38
C ALA A 247 5.33 2.68 9.08
N MET A 248 5.31 1.35 8.90
CA MET A 248 4.30 0.48 9.53
C MET A 248 4.43 0.44 11.05
N ALA A 249 5.65 0.33 11.58
CA ALA A 249 5.90 0.33 13.02
C ALA A 249 5.46 1.66 13.66
N LEU A 250 5.84 2.79 13.07
CA LEU A 250 5.46 4.11 13.56
C LEU A 250 3.95 4.36 13.44
N ALA A 251 3.29 3.87 12.39
CA ALA A 251 1.85 3.99 12.24
C ALA A 251 1.08 3.31 13.38
N GLY A 252 1.52 2.13 13.84
CA GLY A 252 0.87 1.43 14.96
C GLY A 252 0.99 2.21 16.28
N VAL A 253 2.20 2.63 16.65
CA VAL A 253 2.45 3.41 17.88
C VAL A 253 1.69 4.74 17.84
N PHE A 254 1.71 5.42 16.70
CA PHE A 254 1.01 6.68 16.52
C PHE A 254 -0.51 6.52 16.60
N THR A 255 -1.08 5.44 16.02
CA THR A 255 -2.51 5.15 16.12
C THR A 255 -2.93 4.91 17.57
N LEU A 256 -2.12 4.18 18.34
CA LEU A 256 -2.37 3.98 19.77
C LEU A 256 -2.35 5.30 20.54
N ALA A 257 -1.37 6.16 20.28
CA ALA A 257 -1.30 7.48 20.90
C ALA A 257 -2.54 8.34 20.55
N LEU A 258 -2.94 8.38 19.27
CA LEU A 258 -4.14 9.10 18.86
C LEU A 258 -5.40 8.53 19.53
N ALA A 259 -5.51 7.19 19.67
CA ALA A 259 -6.65 6.53 20.30
C ALA A 259 -6.82 6.92 21.79
N ILE A 260 -5.72 6.99 22.54
CA ILE A 260 -5.73 7.38 23.97
C ILE A 260 -6.21 8.82 24.15
N TYR A 261 -5.73 9.73 23.30
CA TYR A 261 -6.06 11.16 23.35
C TYR A 261 -7.28 11.55 22.50
N THR A 262 -8.18 10.61 22.21
CA THR A 262 -9.47 10.89 21.53
C THR A 262 -10.52 11.52 22.47
N GLY A 263 -10.31 11.44 23.78
CA GLY A 263 -11.26 11.94 24.79
C GLY A 263 -12.20 10.88 25.38
N PHE A 264 -12.22 9.65 24.84
CA PHE A 264 -13.01 8.55 25.42
C PHE A 264 -12.27 7.85 26.57
N ILE A 265 -11.02 7.42 26.35
CA ILE A 265 -10.21 6.67 27.34
C ILE A 265 -9.81 7.59 28.49
N VAL A 266 -9.30 8.78 28.15
CA VAL A 266 -8.99 9.84 29.11
C VAL A 266 -9.87 11.03 28.76
N PRO A 267 -10.92 11.32 29.55
CA PRO A 267 -11.76 12.49 29.32
C PRO A 267 -10.96 13.79 29.50
N VAL A 268 -11.29 14.80 28.70
CA VAL A 268 -10.64 16.14 28.71
C VAL A 268 -10.40 16.73 30.10
N PRO A 269 -11.39 16.75 31.04
CA PRO A 269 -11.16 17.35 32.36
C PRO A 269 -10.15 16.60 33.23
N TYR A 270 -9.86 15.33 32.92
CA TYR A 270 -8.90 14.50 33.66
C TYR A 270 -7.52 14.46 32.98
N MET A 271 -7.35 15.11 31.83
CA MET A 271 -6.07 15.16 31.14
C MET A 271 -5.08 16.04 31.89
N HIS A 272 -3.86 15.55 32.08
CA HIS A 272 -2.83 16.34 32.73
C HIS A 272 -2.43 17.54 31.84
N PRO A 273 -2.30 18.78 32.39
CA PRO A 273 -2.11 19.99 31.60
C PRO A 273 -0.94 19.94 30.59
N TRP A 274 0.17 19.28 30.94
CA TRP A 274 1.37 19.17 30.09
C TRP A 274 1.18 18.38 28.78
N PHE A 275 0.20 17.48 28.70
CA PHE A 275 -0.08 16.62 27.54
C PHE A 275 -1.46 16.91 26.96
N SER A 276 -2.22 17.82 27.58
CA SER A 276 -3.53 18.23 27.10
C SER A 276 -3.45 18.72 25.66
N TRP A 277 -2.45 19.51 25.28
CA TRP A 277 -2.34 20.08 23.93
C TRP A 277 -2.37 19.05 22.78
N LEU A 278 -1.97 17.79 23.05
CA LEU A 278 -1.94 16.73 22.03
C LEU A 278 -3.33 16.44 21.46
N HIS A 279 -4.39 16.62 22.26
CA HIS A 279 -5.76 16.40 21.78
C HIS A 279 -6.20 17.43 20.72
N TYR A 280 -5.64 18.65 20.73
CA TYR A 280 -5.99 19.69 19.76
C TYR A 280 -5.38 19.41 18.39
N MET A 281 -4.27 18.67 18.35
CA MET A 281 -3.62 18.21 17.12
C MET A 281 -4.24 16.91 16.58
N ASN A 282 -5.07 16.23 17.38
CA ASN A 282 -5.68 14.96 17.03
C ASN A 282 -6.99 15.17 16.24
N PRO A 283 -7.06 14.85 14.94
CA PRO A 283 -8.31 14.98 14.19
C PRO A 283 -9.42 14.07 14.71
N ILE A 284 -9.07 12.92 15.32
CA ILE A 284 -10.06 11.96 15.84
C ILE A 284 -10.83 12.54 17.04
N TYR A 285 -10.19 13.40 17.84
CA TYR A 285 -10.84 14.07 18.98
C TYR A 285 -12.06 14.89 18.52
N TYR A 286 -11.89 15.73 17.50
CA TYR A 286 -12.96 16.56 16.96
C TYR A 286 -14.10 15.71 16.37
N ALA A 287 -13.75 14.62 15.69
CA ALA A 287 -14.74 13.69 15.17
C ALA A 287 -15.52 12.98 16.29
N PHE A 288 -14.83 12.54 17.33
CA PHE A 288 -15.45 11.87 18.46
C PHE A 288 -16.42 12.80 19.21
N GLU A 289 -16.03 14.06 19.45
CA GLU A 289 -16.94 15.06 20.03
C GLU A 289 -18.20 15.23 19.17
N ILE A 290 -18.08 15.29 17.84
CA ILE A 290 -19.26 15.40 16.95
C ILE A 290 -20.15 14.17 17.05
N LEU A 291 -19.56 12.97 16.96
CA LEU A 291 -20.33 11.72 16.97
C LEU A 291 -21.03 11.49 18.31
N ALA A 292 -20.33 11.75 19.42
CA ALA A 292 -20.89 11.67 20.76
C ALA A 292 -21.99 12.71 20.96
N ALA A 293 -21.74 13.98 20.64
CA ALA A 293 -22.77 15.02 20.77
C ALA A 293 -23.99 14.72 19.89
N ASN A 294 -23.81 14.23 18.66
CA ASN A 294 -24.90 13.90 17.74
C ASN A 294 -25.79 12.75 18.24
N GLU A 295 -25.23 11.71 18.86
CA GLU A 295 -26.02 10.58 19.36
C GLU A 295 -26.77 10.92 20.65
N PHE A 296 -26.12 11.66 21.56
CA PHE A 296 -26.67 12.01 22.87
C PHE A 296 -27.58 13.24 22.85
N HIS A 297 -27.56 14.07 21.80
CA HIS A 297 -28.34 15.30 21.77
C HIS A 297 -29.86 15.09 21.83
N GLY A 298 -30.53 15.77 22.77
CA GLY A 298 -31.98 15.76 22.89
C GLY A 298 -32.59 14.42 23.28
N ARG A 299 -31.88 13.61 24.09
CA ARG A 299 -32.42 12.40 24.72
C ARG A 299 -32.38 12.49 26.24
N ASP A 300 -33.38 11.89 26.86
CA ASP A 300 -33.38 11.68 28.30
C ASP A 300 -33.38 10.17 28.59
N TYR A 301 -32.51 9.75 29.50
CA TYR A 301 -32.41 8.35 29.92
C TYR A 301 -33.04 8.19 31.30
N GLY A 302 -33.82 7.12 31.48
CA GLY A 302 -34.34 6.74 32.80
C GLY A 302 -33.21 6.40 33.75
N CYS A 303 -33.30 6.90 34.99
CA CYS A 303 -32.26 6.67 35.99
C CYS A 303 -32.19 5.18 36.39
N SER A 304 -30.98 4.59 36.40
CA SER A 304 -30.77 3.19 36.79
C SER A 304 -30.67 3.01 38.32
N SER A 305 -30.13 3.99 39.03
CA SER A 305 -30.03 3.97 40.50
C SER A 305 -30.13 5.38 41.08
N MET A 306 -31.05 5.55 42.01
CA MET A 306 -31.28 6.81 42.72
C MET A 306 -30.60 6.80 44.08
N ILE A 307 -30.08 7.95 44.50
CA ILE A 307 -29.40 8.14 45.77
C ILE A 307 -30.10 9.29 46.51
N PRO A 308 -30.59 9.09 47.75
CA PRO A 308 -30.68 7.82 48.48
C PRO A 308 -31.87 6.95 48.00
N ALA A 309 -31.78 5.63 48.13
CA ALA A 309 -32.83 4.71 47.70
C ALA A 309 -33.95 4.59 48.76
N TYR A 310 -34.98 5.44 48.68
CA TYR A 310 -36.18 5.35 49.52
C TYR A 310 -37.37 4.74 48.75
N PRO A 311 -38.26 3.99 49.43
CA PRO A 311 -39.42 3.35 48.79
C PRO A 311 -40.52 4.35 48.34
N ASN A 312 -40.63 5.50 49.00
CA ASN A 312 -41.56 6.57 48.63
C ASN A 312 -40.77 7.82 48.24
N MET A 313 -40.69 8.09 46.95
CA MET A 313 -40.01 9.27 46.39
C MET A 313 -41.02 10.42 46.31
N GLU A 314 -41.15 11.19 47.40
CA GLU A 314 -41.93 12.42 47.42
C GLU A 314 -41.00 13.63 47.58
N GLY A 315 -41.04 14.55 46.62
CA GLY A 315 -40.26 15.81 46.62
C GLY A 315 -38.89 15.74 45.93
N ASP A 316 -38.11 16.81 46.05
CA ASP A 316 -36.84 17.01 45.33
C ASP A 316 -35.60 16.44 46.06
N THR A 317 -35.81 15.50 46.98
CA THR A 317 -34.76 15.00 47.90
C THR A 317 -33.92 13.86 47.33
N PHE A 318 -34.22 13.40 46.11
CA PHE A 318 -33.50 12.33 45.42
C PHE A 318 -32.74 12.86 44.19
N ILE A 319 -31.61 12.22 43.87
CA ILE A 319 -30.83 12.50 42.66
C ILE A 319 -30.38 11.19 42.02
N CYS A 320 -30.28 11.18 40.69
CA CYS A 320 -29.70 10.05 39.98
C CYS A 320 -28.19 9.96 40.23
N SER A 321 -27.65 8.73 40.34
CA SER A 321 -26.21 8.48 40.51
C SER A 321 -25.36 8.85 39.28
N SER A 322 -26.00 9.12 38.14
CA SER A 322 -25.33 9.47 36.90
C SER A 322 -24.87 10.94 36.89
N LYS A 323 -23.70 11.22 36.31
CA LYS A 323 -23.18 12.59 36.16
C LYS A 323 -24.16 13.45 35.34
N GLY A 324 -24.33 14.72 35.70
CA GLY A 324 -25.24 15.64 35.00
C GLY A 324 -26.73 15.46 35.35
N ALA A 325 -27.05 14.67 36.39
CA ALA A 325 -28.40 14.57 36.93
C ALA A 325 -28.82 15.83 37.70
N VAL A 326 -30.12 16.12 37.65
CA VAL A 326 -30.76 17.21 38.41
C VAL A 326 -31.59 16.60 39.54
N THR A 327 -31.66 17.28 40.69
CA THR A 327 -32.45 16.86 41.86
C THR A 327 -33.94 16.78 41.54
N GLY A 328 -34.63 15.77 42.07
CA GLY A 328 -36.08 15.58 41.89
C GLY A 328 -36.51 15.03 40.53
N GLN A 329 -35.57 14.71 39.63
CA GLN A 329 -35.88 14.14 38.31
C GLN A 329 -35.52 12.65 38.23
N ASN A 330 -36.46 11.84 37.73
CA ASN A 330 -36.27 10.40 37.48
C ASN A 330 -35.51 10.11 36.17
N THR A 331 -35.23 11.15 35.40
CA THR A 331 -34.59 11.11 34.09
C THR A 331 -33.36 12.01 34.07
N VAL A 332 -32.30 11.56 33.40
CA VAL A 332 -31.08 12.35 33.22
C VAL A 332 -30.98 12.78 31.77
N SER A 333 -30.82 14.09 31.55
CA SER A 333 -30.59 14.59 30.22
C SER A 333 -29.21 14.19 29.72
N SER A 334 -29.17 13.69 28.51
CA SER A 334 -27.95 13.22 27.86
C SER A 334 -26.98 14.36 27.58
N ASP A 335 -27.50 15.55 27.27
CA ASP A 335 -26.71 16.75 27.00
C ASP A 335 -25.96 17.23 28.27
N SER A 336 -26.60 17.18 29.44
CA SER A 336 -25.94 17.49 30.71
C SER A 336 -24.94 16.41 31.13
N TYR A 337 -25.24 15.14 30.84
CA TYR A 337 -24.32 14.02 31.06
C TYR A 337 -23.03 14.15 30.26
N ILE A 338 -23.10 14.40 28.94
CA ILE A 338 -21.91 14.51 28.09
C ILE A 338 -21.08 15.74 28.43
N TRP A 339 -21.72 16.85 28.82
CA TRP A 339 -21.01 18.05 29.23
C TRP A 339 -20.27 17.83 30.56
N ALA A 340 -20.95 17.27 31.56
CA ALA A 340 -20.33 17.00 32.87
C ALA A 340 -19.25 15.90 32.83
N SER A 341 -19.36 14.93 31.90
CA SER A 341 -18.43 13.80 31.80
C SER A 341 -17.24 14.07 30.89
N TYR A 342 -17.46 14.72 29.74
CA TYR A 342 -16.47 14.87 28.66
C TYR A 342 -16.24 16.32 28.23
N ASN A 343 -17.04 17.27 28.71
CA ASN A 343 -17.04 18.67 28.28
C ASN A 343 -17.37 18.86 26.79
N PHE A 344 -18.26 18.02 26.26
CA PHE A 344 -18.72 18.07 24.86
C PHE A 344 -20.05 18.82 24.73
N SER A 345 -20.24 19.49 23.59
CA SER A 345 -21.47 20.23 23.29
C SER A 345 -21.89 20.08 21.83
N TYR A 346 -23.19 19.97 21.57
CA TYR A 346 -23.75 19.92 20.21
C TYR A 346 -23.48 21.21 19.42
N THR A 347 -23.33 22.35 20.08
CA THR A 347 -22.97 23.63 19.42
C THR A 347 -21.64 23.57 18.68
N HIS A 348 -20.74 22.68 19.09
CA HIS A 348 -19.42 22.52 18.49
C HIS A 348 -19.41 21.69 17.20
N VAL A 349 -20.51 21.04 16.83
CA VAL A 349 -20.56 20.07 15.73
C VAL A 349 -20.01 20.64 14.42
N TRP A 350 -20.53 21.79 14.00
CA TRP A 350 -20.15 22.41 12.73
C TRP A 350 -18.78 23.09 12.77
N ARG A 351 -18.39 23.64 13.93
CA ARG A 351 -17.03 24.17 14.14
C ARG A 351 -16.00 23.06 13.96
N ASN A 352 -16.22 21.93 14.62
CA ASN A 352 -15.32 20.78 14.58
C ASN A 352 -15.27 20.15 13.18
N PHE A 353 -16.40 20.12 12.46
CA PHE A 353 -16.43 19.70 11.07
C PHE A 353 -15.55 20.58 10.17
N GLY A 354 -15.62 21.91 10.34
CA GLY A 354 -14.74 22.85 9.63
C GLY A 354 -13.25 22.60 9.93
N ILE A 355 -12.91 22.31 11.19
CA ILE A 355 -11.54 21.96 11.60
C ILE A 355 -11.06 20.66 10.91
N LEU A 356 -11.91 19.64 10.81
CA LEU A 356 -11.58 18.40 10.10
C LEU A 356 -11.28 18.64 8.61
N ILE A 357 -12.05 19.51 7.95
CA ILE A 357 -11.79 19.91 6.56
C ILE A 357 -10.46 20.66 6.45
N ALA A 358 -10.16 21.56 7.39
CA ALA A 358 -8.89 22.27 7.42
C ALA A 358 -7.70 21.31 7.55
N PHE A 359 -7.79 20.30 8.43
CA PHE A 359 -6.79 19.24 8.51
C PHE A 359 -6.64 18.48 7.19
N LEU A 360 -7.75 18.12 6.55
CA LEU A 360 -7.72 17.40 5.28
C LEU A 360 -6.98 18.20 4.20
N ILE A 361 -7.32 19.47 4.02
CA ILE A 361 -6.68 20.36 3.05
C ILE A 361 -5.20 20.56 3.40
N GLY A 362 -4.88 20.75 4.69
CA GLY A 362 -3.51 20.89 5.17
C GLY A 362 -2.63 19.68 4.83
N PHE A 363 -3.08 18.46 5.13
CA PHE A 363 -2.31 17.25 4.81
C PHE A 363 -2.25 16.97 3.30
N LEU A 364 -3.32 17.24 2.55
CA LEU A 364 -3.32 17.08 1.10
C LEU A 364 -2.38 18.06 0.40
N SER A 365 -2.37 19.33 0.81
CA SER A 365 -1.48 20.35 0.25
C SER A 365 -0.01 19.99 0.46
N ARG A 366 0.35 19.51 1.65
CA ARG A 366 1.71 19.04 1.95
C ARG A 366 2.11 17.83 1.13
N LEU A 367 1.21 16.86 0.92
CA LEU A 367 1.46 15.71 0.04
C LEU A 367 1.70 16.14 -1.41
N HIS A 368 0.92 17.10 -1.90
CA HIS A 368 1.08 17.62 -3.24
C HIS A 368 2.44 18.33 -3.39
N GLY A 369 2.81 19.17 -2.42
CA GLY A 369 4.12 19.82 -2.39
C GLY A 369 5.30 18.83 -2.35
N ALA A 370 5.20 17.75 -1.56
CA ALA A 370 6.23 16.71 -1.52
C ALA A 370 6.41 15.98 -2.86
N GLN A 371 5.31 15.78 -3.62
CA GLN A 371 5.37 15.19 -4.95
C GLN A 371 6.03 16.10 -5.98
N PHE A 372 5.81 17.43 -5.90
CA PHE A 372 6.46 18.40 -6.78
C PHE A 372 7.98 18.44 -6.56
N VAL A 373 8.44 18.47 -5.31
CA VAL A 373 9.88 18.46 -4.99
C VAL A 373 10.54 17.21 -5.55
N HIS A 374 9.93 16.03 -5.40
CA HIS A 374 10.49 14.80 -5.95
C HIS A 374 10.60 14.78 -7.48
N HIS A 375 9.80 15.61 -8.17
CA HIS A 375 9.78 15.73 -9.63
C HIS A 375 10.80 16.74 -10.18
N GLU A 376 11.37 17.61 -9.32
CA GLU A 376 12.44 18.55 -9.69
C GLU A 376 13.85 17.96 -9.51
N TYR A 377 14.01 16.94 -8.67
CA TYR A 377 15.31 16.30 -8.40
C TYR A 377 15.63 15.08 -9.29
N HIS A 378 14.75 14.72 -10.23
CA HIS A 378 14.92 13.66 -11.22
C HIS A 378 14.43 14.13 -12.59
#